data_AF-A0A1Y3BY42-F1
#
_entry.id   AF-A0A1Y3BY42-F1
#
_cell.length_a   1.000
_cell.length_b   1.000
_cell.length_c   1.000
_cell.angle_alpha   90.00
_cell.angle_beta   90.00
_cell.angle_gamma   90.00
#
_symmetry.space_group_name_H-M   'P 1'
#
loop_
_entity.id
_entity.type
_entity.pdbx_description
1 polymer ?
#
loop_
_entity_poly.entity_id
_entity_poly.type
_entity_poly.pdbx_seq_one_letter_code
_entity_poly.pdbx_strand_id
1 'polypeptide(L)'
;MKTTLVKGSANFPYRGYLIIRKNEQNQLEYRPTIEMASQQQIPQLWLVFTGMGSQWAGMGEQLMRLETFAKSINNSSRLLRPFGIDLMKLILEDFPTDDDDENRTVNSFVSITSMQIALYDLLKSLQLPISGYIGHSFGEIACAYADGCLTAEQALLTSYWRGKTVQDA
;
A
#
# COMPACT_ATOMS: atom_id res chain seq x y z
N MET A 1 4.93 11.73 -10.08
CA MET A 1 4.81 10.75 -11.19
C MET A 1 4.09 11.43 -12.35
N LYS A 2 4.68 11.48 -13.56
CA LYS A 2 3.99 12.03 -14.74
C LYS A 2 3.34 10.86 -15.47
N THR A 3 2.02 10.72 -15.33
CA THR A 3 1.26 9.69 -16.05
C THR A 3 0.65 10.33 -17.30
N THR A 4 1.07 9.89 -18.47
CA THR A 4 0.37 10.21 -19.72
C THR A 4 -0.46 8.99 -20.08
N LEU A 5 -1.78 9.07 -19.89
CA LEU A 5 -2.70 8.02 -20.34
C LEU A 5 -2.86 8.12 -21.85
N VAL A 6 -2.19 7.23 -22.59
CA VAL A 6 -2.48 7.05 -24.01
C VAL A 6 -3.78 6.25 -24.12
N LYS A 7 -4.87 6.92 -24.49
CA LYS A 7 -6.15 6.26 -24.77
C LYS A 7 -6.01 5.39 -26.02
N GLY A 8 -6.39 4.11 -25.90
CA GLY A 8 -6.53 3.19 -27.04
C GLY A 8 -5.26 2.42 -27.39
N SER A 9 -5.01 1.34 -26.66
CA SER A 9 -3.97 0.34 -27.01
C SER A 9 -4.51 -0.81 -27.88
N ALA A 10 -5.78 -0.79 -28.28
CA ALA A 10 -6.43 -1.85 -29.06
C ALA A 10 -5.74 -2.08 -30.42
N ASN A 11 -5.17 -1.03 -31.01
CA ASN A 11 -4.47 -1.10 -32.30
C ASN A 11 -2.94 -1.26 -32.16
N PHE A 12 -2.44 -1.41 -30.93
CA PHE A 12 -1.00 -1.57 -30.64
C PHE A 12 -0.74 -2.95 -30.02
N PRO A 13 -0.34 -3.95 -30.82
CA PRO A 13 -0.24 -5.34 -30.38
C PRO A 13 0.96 -5.60 -29.46
N TYR A 14 1.86 -4.63 -29.28
CA TYR A 14 3.00 -4.74 -28.38
C TYR A 14 2.91 -3.70 -27.27
N ARG A 15 3.20 -4.12 -26.05
CA ARG A 15 3.33 -3.25 -24.87
C ARG A 15 4.69 -3.50 -24.23
N GLY A 16 5.22 -2.50 -23.56
CA GLY A 16 6.48 -2.65 -22.86
C GLY A 16 6.65 -1.62 -21.75
N TYR A 17 7.61 -1.88 -20.87
CA TYR A 17 8.00 -0.97 -19.81
C TYR A 17 9.53 -0.94 -19.68
N LEU A 18 10.02 0.14 -19.08
CA LEU A 18 11.44 0.34 -18.81
C LEU A 18 11.59 0.90 -17.40
N ILE A 19 12.42 0.25 -16.58
CA ILE A 19 12.83 0.80 -15.29
C ILE A 19 14.24 1.35 -15.47
N ILE A 20 14.38 2.67 -15.36
CA ILE A 20 15.67 3.36 -15.46
C ILE A 20 16.23 3.53 -14.05
N ARG A 21 17.46 3.06 -13.84
CA ARG A 21 18.20 3.17 -12.58
C ARG A 21 19.55 3.80 -12.84
N LYS A 22 20.19 4.32 -11.79
CA LYS A 22 21.60 4.71 -11.82
C LYS A 22 22.40 3.65 -11.08
N ASN A 23 23.47 3.16 -11.70
CA ASN A 23 24.42 2.27 -11.02
C ASN A 23 25.33 3.07 -10.07
N GLU A 24 26.22 2.37 -9.37
CA GLU A 24 27.17 2.96 -8.41
C GLU A 24 28.09 4.00 -9.07
N GLN A 25 28.37 3.87 -10.38
CA GLN A 25 29.15 4.81 -11.17
C GLN A 25 28.31 5.96 -11.76
N ASN A 26 27.06 6.14 -11.32
CA ASN A 26 26.13 7.18 -11.77
C ASN A 26 25.78 7.08 -13.27
N GLN A 27 25.97 5.91 -13.89
CA GLN A 27 25.57 5.61 -15.27
C GLN A 27 24.13 5.07 -15.29
N LEU A 28 23.39 5.38 -16.36
CA LEU A 28 22.03 4.88 -16.54
C LEU A 28 22.05 3.40 -16.92
N GLU A 29 21.41 2.59 -16.09
CA GLU A 29 21.17 1.18 -16.34
C GLU A 29 19.66 0.96 -16.56
N TYR A 30 19.32 0.26 -17.63
CA TYR A 30 17.93 -0.02 -17.96
C TYR A 30 17.82 -1.29 -18.81
N ARG A 31 16.73 -2.04 -18.61
CA ARG A 31 16.40 -3.23 -19.42
C ARG A 31 14.96 -3.11 -19.90
N PRO A 32 14.72 -2.94 -21.22
CA PRO A 32 13.36 -2.89 -21.74
C PRO A 32 12.75 -4.29 -21.72
N THR A 33 11.49 -4.36 -21.29
CA THR A 33 10.65 -5.53 -21.47
C THR A 33 9.58 -5.17 -22.49
N ILE A 34 9.43 -5.98 -23.54
CA ILE A 34 8.41 -5.83 -24.57
C ILE A 34 7.72 -7.17 -24.73
N GLU A 35 6.40 -7.15 -24.65
CA GLU A 35 5.56 -8.32 -24.77
C GLU A 35 4.43 -8.05 -25.76
N MET A 36 4.02 -9.10 -26.46
CA MET A 36 2.82 -9.03 -27.28
C MET A 36 1.61 -8.94 -26.34
N ALA A 37 0.87 -7.85 -26.42
CA ALA A 37 -0.35 -7.67 -25.66
C ALA A 37 -1.39 -8.68 -26.16
N SER A 38 -2.03 -9.39 -25.22
CA SER A 38 -3.20 -10.21 -25.51
C SER A 38 -4.25 -9.38 -26.26
N GLN A 39 -4.75 -9.90 -27.39
CA GLN A 39 -5.89 -9.33 -28.11
C GLN A 39 -7.24 -9.64 -27.42
N GLN A 40 -7.23 -10.35 -26.29
CA GLN A 40 -8.44 -10.60 -25.52
C GLN A 40 -8.92 -9.31 -24.84
N GLN A 41 -10.21 -9.32 -24.49
CA GLN A 41 -10.92 -8.26 -23.79
C GLN A 41 -10.10 -7.69 -22.62
N ILE A 42 -10.19 -6.37 -22.38
CA ILE A 42 -9.48 -5.72 -21.26
C ILE A 42 -9.84 -6.47 -19.97
N PRO A 43 -8.86 -7.03 -19.24
CA PRO A 43 -9.15 -7.79 -18.04
C PRO A 43 -9.73 -6.88 -16.96
N GLN A 44 -10.66 -7.42 -16.17
CA GLN A 44 -11.17 -6.72 -14.99
C GLN A 44 -10.06 -6.61 -13.95
N LEU A 45 -9.81 -5.40 -13.47
CA LEU A 45 -8.79 -5.14 -12.44
C LEU A 45 -9.40 -5.25 -11.05
N TRP A 46 -9.03 -6.27 -10.29
CA TRP A 46 -9.45 -6.43 -8.90
C TRP A 46 -8.30 -6.13 -7.95
N LEU A 47 -8.58 -5.36 -6.89
CA LEU A 47 -7.61 -5.14 -5.81
C LEU A 47 -7.89 -6.09 -4.65
N VAL A 48 -6.83 -6.74 -4.15
CA VAL A 48 -6.92 -7.69 -3.04
C VAL A 48 -6.12 -7.16 -1.86
N PHE A 49 -6.78 -7.02 -0.71
CA PHE A 49 -6.21 -6.55 0.54
C PHE A 49 -5.96 -7.74 1.46
N THR A 50 -4.68 -8.00 1.77
CA THR A 50 -4.25 -9.14 2.58
C THR A 50 -4.55 -8.93 4.06
N GLY A 51 -4.67 -10.02 4.82
CA GLY A 51 -4.87 -9.97 6.26
C GLY A 51 -3.58 -9.79 7.05
N MET A 52 -3.61 -10.19 8.33
CA MET A 52 -2.45 -10.18 9.22
C MET A 52 -1.35 -11.13 8.74
N GLY A 53 -0.08 -10.80 9.04
CA GLY A 53 1.09 -11.63 8.72
C GLY A 53 1.97 -11.10 7.59
N SER A 54 1.58 -9.99 6.96
CA SER A 54 2.33 -9.35 5.88
C SER A 54 3.26 -8.22 6.33
N GLN A 55 3.37 -7.98 7.64
CA GLN A 55 4.19 -6.92 8.22
C GLN A 55 5.67 -7.34 8.35
N TRP A 56 6.58 -6.39 8.11
CA TRP A 56 8.03 -6.58 8.27
C TRP A 56 8.74 -5.22 8.45
N ALA A 57 9.91 -5.24 9.09
CA ALA A 57 10.69 -4.02 9.38
C ALA A 57 11.19 -3.35 8.09
N GLY A 58 10.98 -2.04 7.95
CA GLY A 58 11.40 -1.29 6.76
C GLY A 58 10.42 -1.38 5.57
N MET A 59 9.22 -1.93 5.76
CA MET A 59 8.24 -2.12 4.67
C MET A 59 7.81 -0.84 3.94
N GLY A 60 7.98 0.34 4.56
CA GLY A 60 7.67 1.64 3.95
C GLY A 60 8.86 2.38 3.34
N GLU A 61 10.10 1.97 3.63
CA GLU A 61 11.29 2.83 3.49
C GLU A 61 11.50 3.35 2.06
N GLN A 62 11.54 2.45 1.08
CA GLN A 62 11.80 2.84 -0.30
C GLN A 62 10.63 3.63 -0.90
N LEU A 63 9.39 3.34 -0.47
CA LEU A 63 8.18 3.97 -0.98
C LEU A 63 7.97 5.39 -0.44
N MET A 64 8.59 5.76 0.68
CA MET A 64 8.57 7.14 1.20
C MET A 64 9.17 8.18 0.23
N ARG A 65 9.92 7.73 -0.79
CA ARG A 65 10.41 8.60 -1.88
C ARG A 65 9.29 9.04 -2.84
N LEU A 66 8.14 8.38 -2.79
CA LEU A 66 6.96 8.72 -3.60
C LEU A 66 6.05 9.64 -2.79
N GLU A 67 5.86 10.87 -3.26
CA GLU A 67 5.11 11.92 -2.56
C GLU A 67 3.71 11.49 -2.12
N THR A 68 2.94 10.82 -3.00
CA THR A 68 1.59 10.32 -2.68
C THR A 68 1.60 9.34 -1.51
N PHE A 69 2.55 8.40 -1.53
CA PHE A 69 2.69 7.39 -0.48
C PHE A 69 3.13 8.04 0.84
N ALA A 70 4.15 8.89 0.79
CA ALA A 70 4.66 9.60 1.96
C ALA A 70 3.58 10.49 2.60
N LYS A 71 2.77 11.18 1.79
CA LYS A 71 1.67 12.01 2.29
C LYS A 71 0.62 11.17 3.01
N SER A 72 0.25 10.02 2.45
CA SER A 72 -0.70 9.09 3.08
C SER A 72 -0.17 8.57 4.41
N ILE A 73 1.06 8.07 4.45
CA ILE A 73 1.69 7.58 5.68
C ILE A 73 1.79 8.67 6.75
N ASN A 74 2.21 9.89 6.39
CA ASN A 74 2.27 11.00 7.34
C ASN A 74 0.88 11.35 7.91
N ASN A 75 -0.17 11.25 7.09
CA ASN A 75 -1.54 11.42 7.57
C ASN A 75 -1.91 10.33 8.58
N SER A 76 -1.63 9.06 8.28
CA SER A 76 -1.87 7.94 9.20
C SER A 76 -1.09 8.09 10.51
N SER A 77 0.20 8.45 10.43
CA SER A 77 1.05 8.70 11.60
C SER A 77 0.46 9.79 12.51
N ARG A 78 -0.03 10.89 11.93
CA ARG A 78 -0.67 11.96 12.68
C ARG A 78 -1.95 11.51 13.38
N LEU A 79 -2.76 10.67 12.74
CA LEU A 79 -4.00 10.13 13.31
C LEU A 79 -3.74 9.13 14.45
N LEU A 80 -2.63 8.41 14.40
CA LEU A 80 -2.26 7.41 15.39
C LEU A 80 -1.48 7.99 16.59
N ARG A 81 -0.87 9.18 16.44
CA ARG A 81 -0.10 9.85 17.50
C ARG A 81 -0.88 10.04 18.82
N PRO A 82 -2.17 10.43 18.85
CA PRO A 82 -2.94 10.54 20.09
C PRO A 82 -3.07 9.23 20.88
N PHE A 83 -2.86 8.10 20.22
CA PHE A 83 -2.95 6.76 20.80
C PHE A 83 -1.59 6.20 21.23
N GLY A 84 -0.53 7.03 21.22
CA GLY A 84 0.82 6.62 21.61
C GLY A 84 1.57 5.79 20.57
N ILE A 85 1.05 5.69 19.35
CA ILE A 85 1.65 4.89 18.28
C ILE A 85 2.60 5.74 17.43
N ASP A 86 3.87 5.36 17.40
CA ASP A 86 4.85 5.90 16.44
C ASP A 86 4.88 5.04 15.17
N LEU A 87 3.96 5.32 14.25
CA LEU A 87 3.86 4.59 12.99
C LEU A 87 5.15 4.65 12.16
N MET A 88 5.88 5.78 12.19
CA MET A 88 7.07 5.95 11.36
C MET A 88 8.15 4.98 11.83
N LYS A 89 8.36 4.89 13.14
CA LYS A 89 9.27 3.90 13.73
C LYS A 89 8.89 2.47 13.32
N LEU A 90 7.61 2.11 13.44
CA LEU A 90 7.12 0.77 13.13
C LEU A 90 7.36 0.35 11.67
N ILE A 91 7.18 1.25 10.70
CA ILE A 91 7.24 0.88 9.27
C ILE A 91 8.60 1.16 8.61
N LEU A 92 9.46 1.96 9.25
CA LEU A 92 10.76 2.37 8.70
C LEU A 92 11.97 1.76 9.40
N GLU A 93 11.88 1.57 10.71
CA GLU A 93 13.06 1.20 11.50
C GLU A 93 12.89 -0.21 12.06
N ASP A 94 12.02 -0.36 13.05
CA ASP A 94 12.00 -1.54 13.88
C ASP A 94 10.60 -2.15 13.94
N PHE A 95 10.59 -3.41 13.50
CA PHE A 95 9.52 -4.38 13.51
C PHE A 95 9.39 -5.12 14.84
N PRO A 96 8.58 -4.82 15.88
CA PRO A 96 8.64 -5.63 17.10
C PRO A 96 8.32 -7.11 16.77
N THR A 97 9.35 -7.96 16.80
CA THR A 97 9.24 -9.39 16.50
C THR A 97 9.10 -10.22 17.76
N ASP A 98 9.49 -9.66 18.90
CA ASP A 98 9.49 -10.37 20.18
C ASP A 98 8.06 -10.56 20.69
N ASP A 99 7.80 -11.77 21.20
CA ASP A 99 6.51 -12.12 21.78
C ASP A 99 6.20 -11.32 23.07
N ASP A 100 7.20 -10.65 23.65
CA ASP A 100 7.11 -9.84 24.87
C ASP A 100 6.70 -8.37 24.62
N ASP A 101 6.54 -7.92 23.37
CA ASP A 101 5.96 -6.59 23.10
C ASP A 101 4.46 -6.63 23.38
N GLU A 102 4.06 -6.05 24.52
CA GLU A 102 2.66 -5.92 24.92
C GLU A 102 1.80 -5.34 23.81
N ASN A 103 2.31 -4.45 22.95
CA ASN A 103 1.55 -3.78 21.89
C ASN A 103 1.68 -4.41 20.50
N ARG A 104 2.27 -5.60 20.38
CA ARG A 104 2.56 -6.25 19.09
C ARG A 104 1.34 -6.37 18.18
N THR A 105 0.19 -6.72 18.74
CA THR A 105 -1.07 -6.90 17.99
C THR A 105 -1.54 -5.56 17.41
N VAL A 106 -1.66 -4.52 18.25
CA VAL A 106 -2.04 -3.18 17.81
C VAL A 106 -1.05 -2.65 16.77
N ASN A 107 0.25 -2.77 17.04
CA ASN A 107 1.32 -2.33 16.14
C ASN A 107 1.20 -3.00 14.76
N SER A 108 0.93 -4.30 14.71
CA SER A 108 0.70 -5.02 13.45
C SER A 108 -0.52 -4.51 12.71
N PHE A 109 -1.63 -4.31 13.42
CA PHE A 109 -2.90 -3.95 12.82
C PHE A 109 -2.82 -2.57 12.16
N VAL A 110 -2.34 -1.58 12.91
CA VAL A 110 -2.24 -0.19 12.44
C VAL A 110 -1.20 -0.04 11.34
N SER A 111 -0.11 -0.82 11.40
CA SER A 111 0.94 -0.78 10.39
C SER A 111 0.47 -1.35 9.05
N ILE A 112 -0.17 -2.53 9.05
CA ILE A 112 -0.73 -3.14 7.82
C ILE A 112 -1.79 -2.23 7.22
N THR A 113 -2.70 -1.70 8.05
CA THR A 113 -3.78 -0.82 7.57
C THR A 113 -3.20 0.45 6.95
N SER A 114 -2.24 1.09 7.61
CA SER A 114 -1.58 2.30 7.11
C SER A 114 -0.87 2.06 5.78
N MET A 115 -0.17 0.92 5.63
CA MET A 115 0.49 0.54 4.39
C MET A 115 -0.50 0.30 3.26
N GLN A 116 -1.59 -0.43 3.52
CA GLN A 116 -2.60 -0.72 2.51
C GLN A 116 -3.34 0.54 2.04
N ILE A 117 -3.64 1.48 2.96
CA ILE A 117 -4.16 2.82 2.63
C ILE A 117 -3.18 3.55 1.70
N ALA A 118 -1.90 3.61 2.05
CA ALA A 118 -0.90 4.35 1.27
C ALA A 118 -0.62 3.72 -0.10
N LEU A 119 -0.62 2.39 -0.19
CA LEU A 119 -0.52 1.67 -1.46
C LEU A 119 -1.74 1.91 -2.35
N TYR A 120 -2.94 1.90 -1.77
CA TYR A 120 -4.15 2.24 -2.51
C TYR A 120 -4.12 3.68 -3.01
N ASP A 121 -3.72 4.65 -2.19
CA ASP A 121 -3.60 6.06 -2.60
C ASP A 121 -2.62 6.22 -3.76
N LEU A 122 -1.50 5.50 -3.73
CA LEU A 122 -0.55 5.45 -4.84
C LEU A 122 -1.20 4.87 -6.10
N LEU A 123 -1.88 3.73 -6.02
CA LEU A 123 -2.57 3.11 -7.16
C LEU A 123 -3.71 4.00 -7.71
N LYS A 124 -4.46 4.66 -6.84
CA LYS A 124 -5.52 5.60 -7.20
C LYS A 124 -4.97 6.80 -7.97
N SER A 125 -3.77 7.26 -7.62
CA SER A 125 -3.09 8.34 -8.37
C SER A 125 -2.76 7.97 -9.81
N LEU A 126 -2.72 6.68 -10.15
CA LEU A 126 -2.52 6.18 -11.51
C LEU A 126 -3.81 6.16 -12.35
N GLN A 127 -4.96 6.45 -11.75
CA GLN A 127 -6.27 6.48 -12.42
C GLN A 127 -6.60 5.16 -13.13
N LEU A 128 -6.27 4.03 -12.48
CA LEU A 128 -6.55 2.70 -13.02
C LEU A 128 -8.06 2.40 -12.99
N PRO A 129 -8.61 1.70 -14.01
CA PRO A 129 -10.01 1.30 -14.05
C PRO A 129 -10.26 0.09 -13.14
N ILE A 130 -10.26 0.31 -11.83
CA ILE A 130 -10.53 -0.74 -10.83
C ILE A 130 -11.98 -1.22 -10.97
N SER A 131 -12.16 -2.53 -11.10
CA SER A 131 -13.45 -3.20 -11.30
C SER A 131 -14.04 -3.75 -10.00
N GLY A 132 -13.22 -3.99 -8.97
CA GLY A 132 -13.69 -4.47 -7.68
C GLY A 132 -12.60 -4.59 -6.63
N TYR A 133 -13.02 -4.84 -5.38
CA TYR A 133 -12.19 -4.92 -4.19
C TYR A 133 -12.52 -6.20 -3.41
N ILE A 134 -11.50 -6.87 -2.87
CA ILE A 134 -11.65 -8.04 -1.99
C ILE A 134 -10.73 -7.86 -0.80
N GLY A 135 -11.27 -7.95 0.41
CA GLY A 135 -10.49 -8.00 1.65
C GLY A 135 -10.44 -9.41 2.20
N HIS A 136 -9.26 -9.86 2.64
CA HIS A 136 -9.13 -11.11 3.37
C HIS A 136 -9.05 -10.83 4.88
N SER A 137 -10.10 -11.16 5.62
CA SER A 137 -10.16 -10.99 7.08
C SER A 137 -9.80 -9.56 7.50
N PHE A 138 -8.65 -9.35 8.13
CA PHE A 138 -8.20 -8.02 8.55
C PHE A 138 -8.05 -7.02 7.39
N GLY A 139 -7.76 -7.49 6.17
CA GLY A 139 -7.67 -6.65 4.98
C GLY A 139 -9.00 -6.01 4.55
N GLU A 140 -10.15 -6.48 5.08
CA GLU A 140 -11.46 -5.87 4.81
C GLU A 140 -11.53 -4.40 5.26
N ILE A 141 -10.73 -3.99 6.26
CA ILE A 141 -10.70 -2.61 6.74
C ILE A 141 -10.15 -1.67 5.65
N ALA A 142 -9.02 -2.03 5.05
CA ALA A 142 -8.45 -1.25 3.95
C ALA A 142 -9.28 -1.38 2.66
N CYS A 143 -9.91 -2.53 2.44
CA CYS A 143 -10.88 -2.71 1.36
C CYS A 143 -12.05 -1.72 1.48
N ALA A 144 -12.63 -1.56 2.67
CA ALA A 144 -13.71 -0.61 2.92
C ALA A 144 -13.27 0.86 2.74
N TYR A 145 -12.00 1.18 3.04
CA TYR A 145 -11.41 2.47 2.67
C TYR A 145 -11.32 2.65 1.14
N ALA A 146 -10.84 1.62 0.44
CA ALA A 146 -10.67 1.65 -1.01
C ALA A 146 -12.00 1.79 -1.77
N ASP A 147 -13.06 1.20 -1.24
CA ASP A 147 -14.44 1.30 -1.74
C ASP A 147 -15.15 2.61 -1.34
N GLY A 148 -14.57 3.37 -0.40
CA GLY A 148 -15.11 4.65 0.07
C GLY A 148 -16.16 4.54 1.18
N CYS A 149 -16.42 3.33 1.69
CA CYS A 149 -17.28 3.10 2.85
C CYS A 149 -16.68 3.64 4.16
N LEU A 150 -15.34 3.66 4.27
CA LEU A 150 -14.61 4.25 5.40
C LEU A 150 -13.71 5.39 4.94
N THR A 151 -13.61 6.43 5.77
CA THR A 151 -12.50 7.39 5.71
C THR A 151 -11.20 6.75 6.19
N ALA A 152 -10.05 7.33 5.85
CA ALA A 152 -8.76 6.86 6.35
C ALA A 152 -8.69 6.88 7.89
N GLU A 153 -9.30 7.88 8.52
CA GLU A 153 -9.40 7.97 9.99
C GLU A 153 -10.24 6.82 10.55
N GLN A 154 -11.44 6.58 10.02
CA GLN A 154 -12.28 5.48 10.48
C GLN A 154 -11.60 4.11 10.29
N ALA A 155 -10.93 3.89 9.16
CA ALA A 155 -10.18 2.66 8.91
C ALA A 155 -9.06 2.44 9.93
N LEU A 156 -8.26 3.48 10.21
CA LEU A 156 -7.16 3.41 11.18
C LEU A 156 -7.66 3.23 12.62
N LEU A 157 -8.72 3.93 13.01
CA LEU A 157 -9.29 3.79 14.35
C LEU A 157 -9.94 2.41 14.53
N THR A 158 -10.63 1.90 13.51
CA THR A 158 -11.16 0.53 13.53
C THR A 158 -10.04 -0.48 13.70
N SER A 159 -8.94 -0.29 12.97
CA SER A 159 -7.75 -1.13 13.07
C SER A 159 -7.12 -1.08 14.47
N TYR A 160 -6.92 0.12 15.02
CA TYR A 160 -6.38 0.32 16.36
C TYR A 160 -7.23 -0.36 17.44
N TRP A 161 -8.53 -0.04 17.48
CA TRP A 161 -9.42 -0.57 18.51
C TRP A 161 -9.62 -2.07 18.39
N ARG A 162 -9.69 -2.62 17.17
CA ARG A 162 -9.74 -4.07 16.96
C ARG A 162 -8.48 -4.75 17.47
N GLY A 163 -7.30 -4.16 17.23
CA GLY A 163 -6.04 -4.67 17.78
C GLY A 163 -6.03 -4.63 19.30
N LYS A 164 -6.53 -3.54 19.89
CA LYS A 164 -6.63 -3.37 21.33
C LYS A 164 -7.54 -4.40 21.99
N THR A 165 -8.74 -4.61 21.45
CA THR A 165 -9.67 -5.61 21.97
C THR A 165 -9.10 -7.03 21.92
N VAL A 166 -8.33 -7.38 20.88
CA VAL A 166 -7.69 -8.70 20.79
C VAL A 166 -6.55 -8.85 21.79
N GLN A 167 -5.79 -7.77 22.03
CA GLN A 167 -4.68 -7.75 22.97
C GLN A 167 -5.14 -7.81 24.43
N ASP A 168 -6.28 -7.18 24.74
CA ASP A 168 -6.82 -7.11 26.10
C ASP A 168 -7.72 -8.32 26.47
N ALA A 169 -7.92 -9.27 25.54
CA ALA A 169 -8.79 -10.45 25.71
C ALA A 169 -8.04 -11.66 26.29
#